data_AF-A0A6A8LIA2-F1
#
_entry.id   AF-A0A6A8LIA2-F1
#
_cell.length_a   1.000
_cell.length_b   1.000
_cell.length_c   1.000
_cell.angle_alpha   90.00
_cell.angle_beta   90.00
_cell.angle_gamma   90.00
#
_symmetry.space_group_name_H-M   'P 1'
#
loop_
_entity.id
_entity.type
_entity.pdbx_description
1 polymer ?
#
loop_
_entity_poly.entity_id
_entity_poly.type
_entity_poly.pdbx_seq_one_letter_code
_entity_poly.pdbx_strand_id
1 'polypeptide(L)'
;MDRTLGYLRESLSNHLEHDVCRGVYKKLQVKHYANEGEFVKDLNDLEMDALNQVLEKEIKYAENEQDEKRTMELNEVYELLF
;
A
#
# COMPACT_ATOMS: atom_id res chain seq x y z
N MET A 1 13.47 4.08 5.31
CA MET A 1 12.16 3.59 4.84
C MET A 1 12.07 4.00 3.40
N ASP A 2 11.76 3.06 2.51
CA ASP A 2 11.50 3.41 1.12
C ASP A 2 10.42 4.48 1.03
N ARG A 3 10.55 5.42 0.10
CA ARG A 3 9.59 6.52 -0.06
C ARG A 3 8.22 5.95 -0.45
N THR A 4 8.21 4.89 -1.24
CA THR A 4 7.00 4.24 -1.74
C THR A 4 6.21 3.58 -0.61
N LEU A 5 6.88 2.84 0.30
CA LEU A 5 6.24 2.31 1.52
C LEU A 5 5.70 3.41 2.46
N GLY A 6 6.26 4.62 2.40
CA GLY A 6 5.73 5.79 3.12
C GLY A 6 4.35 6.20 2.61
N TYR A 7 4.24 6.45 1.30
CA TYR A 7 2.97 6.77 0.64
C TYR A 7 1.92 5.68 0.83
N LEU A 8 2.34 4.41 0.77
CA LEU A 8 1.45 3.29 1.01
C LEU A 8 0.87 3.31 2.43
N ARG A 9 1.73 3.52 3.43
CA ARG A 9 1.32 3.57 4.84
C ARG A 9 0.34 4.72 5.09
N GLU A 10 0.59 5.89 4.51
CA GLU A 10 -0.33 7.03 4.59
C GLU A 10 -1.68 6.70 3.94
N SER A 11 -1.67 6.07 2.76
CA SER A 11 -2.89 5.67 2.05
C SER A 11 -3.70 4.64 2.83
N LEU A 12 -3.05 3.61 3.39
CA LEU A 12 -3.69 2.61 4.26
C LEU A 12 -4.30 3.21 5.54
N SER A 13 -3.76 4.33 6.04
CA SER A 13 -4.31 4.99 7.22
C SER A 13 -5.75 5.50 7.01
N ASN A 14 -6.17 5.70 5.76
CA ASN A 14 -7.54 6.07 5.38
C ASN A 14 -8.52 4.88 5.43
N HIS A 15 -8.03 3.63 5.54
CA HIS A 15 -8.85 2.41 5.46
C HIS A 15 -8.76 1.54 6.72
N LEU A 16 -8.34 2.11 7.86
CA LEU A 16 -8.16 1.37 9.13
C LEU A 16 -9.46 0.87 9.79
N GLU A 17 -10.61 1.22 9.22
CA GLU A 17 -11.91 0.64 9.57
C GLU A 17 -12.00 -0.86 9.22
N HIS A 18 -11.25 -1.32 8.22
CA HIS A 18 -11.16 -2.72 7.84
C HIS A 18 -10.04 -3.43 8.63
N ASP A 19 -10.37 -4.53 9.32
CA ASP A 19 -9.40 -5.25 10.15
C ASP A 19 -8.21 -5.81 9.35
N VAL A 20 -8.43 -6.24 8.11
CA VAL A 20 -7.35 -6.72 7.22
C VAL A 20 -6.38 -5.59 6.89
N CYS A 21 -6.90 -4.42 6.47
CA CYS A 21 -6.09 -3.23 6.19
C CYS A 21 -5.31 -2.76 7.42
N ARG A 22 -5.91 -2.86 8.62
CA ARG A 22 -5.23 -2.59 9.89
C ARG A 22 -4.07 -3.55 10.14
N GLY A 23 -4.22 -4.83 9.77
CA GLY A 23 -3.15 -5.82 9.81
C GLY A 23 -1.97 -5.45 8.91
N VAL A 24 -2.25 -5.12 7.65
CA VAL A 24 -1.25 -4.67 6.67
C VAL A 24 -0.54 -3.40 7.13
N TYR A 25 -1.30 -2.41 7.60
CA TYR A 25 -0.75 -1.18 8.16
C TYR A 25 0.18 -1.45 9.35
N LYS A 26 -0.22 -2.35 10.27
CA LYS A 26 0.61 -2.72 11.42
C LYS A 26 1.91 -3.41 10.99
N LYS A 27 1.89 -4.22 9.94
CA LYS A 27 3.11 -4.81 9.36
C LYS A 27 4.09 -3.72 8.90
N LEU A 28 3.62 -2.70 8.18
CA LEU A 28 4.44 -1.56 7.75
C LEU A 28 4.99 -0.73 8.93
N GLN A 29 4.29 -0.69 10.06
CA GLN A 29 4.75 0.02 11.25
C GLN A 29 5.78 -0.76 12.07
N VAL A 30 5.58 -2.07 12.23
CA VAL A 30 6.36 -2.92 13.14
C VAL A 30 7.59 -3.51 12.44
N LYS A 31 7.47 -3.88 11.17
CA LYS A 31 8.55 -4.48 10.40
C LYS A 31 9.28 -3.41 9.59
N HIS A 32 10.61 -3.50 9.58
CA HIS A 32 11.46 -2.64 8.77
C HIS A 32 11.77 -3.32 7.45
N TYR A 33 10.86 -3.19 6.48
CA TYR A 33 11.10 -3.69 5.12
C TYR A 33 12.14 -2.84 4.41
N ALA A 34 13.01 -3.51 3.65
CA ALA A 34 14.04 -2.84 2.86
C ALA A 34 13.47 -2.17 1.60
N ASN A 35 12.40 -2.73 1.04
CA ASN A 35 11.68 -2.27 -0.16
C ASN A 35 10.27 -2.90 -0.21
N GLU A 36 9.50 -2.53 -1.23
CA GLU A 36 8.14 -2.95 -1.52
C GLU A 36 8.05 -4.45 -1.77
N GLY A 37 9.04 -5.02 -2.47
CA GLY A 37 9.08 -6.45 -2.77
C GLY A 37 9.16 -7.32 -1.52
N GLU A 38 9.98 -6.94 -0.53
CA GLU A 38 10.05 -7.64 0.76
C GLU A 38 8.76 -7.48 1.57
N PHE A 39 8.07 -6.34 1.44
CA PHE A 39 6.76 -6.13 2.06
C PHE A 39 5.68 -7.01 1.43
N VAL A 40 5.57 -7.02 0.09
CA VAL A 40 4.56 -7.81 -0.64
C VAL A 40 4.73 -9.30 -0.38
N LYS A 41 5.97 -9.80 -0.33
CA LYS A 41 6.25 -11.22 0.01
C LYS A 41 5.79 -11.64 1.41
N ASP A 42 5.66 -10.70 2.34
CA ASP A 42 5.18 -10.99 3.70
C ASP A 42 3.65 -11.01 3.80
N LEU A 43 2.94 -10.58 2.75
CA LEU A 43 1.48 -10.59 2.71
C LEU A 43 0.95 -12.01 2.48
N ASN A 44 -0.16 -12.32 3.15
CA ASN A 44 -0.96 -13.49 2.80
C ASN A 44 -2.03 -13.14 1.75
N ASP A 45 -2.72 -14.14 1.19
CA ASP A 45 -3.71 -13.95 0.12
C ASP A 45 -4.80 -12.93 0.47
N LEU A 46 -5.30 -12.94 1.71
CA LEU A 46 -6.33 -12.01 2.17
C LEU A 46 -5.78 -10.58 2.28
N GLU A 47 -4.54 -10.44 2.75
CA GLU A 47 -3.85 -9.15 2.82
C GLU A 47 -3.55 -8.60 1.42
N MET A 48 -3.17 -9.46 0.47
CA MET A 48 -2.93 -9.07 -0.93
C MET A 48 -4.22 -8.59 -1.60
N ASP A 49 -5.34 -9.31 -1.46
CA ASP A 49 -6.63 -8.91 -2.01
C ASP A 49 -7.11 -7.57 -1.45
N ALA A 50 -7.03 -7.41 -0.12
CA ALA A 50 -7.39 -6.14 0.52
C ALA A 50 -6.48 -4.99 0.07
N LEU A 51 -5.17 -5.23 -0.05
CA LEU A 51 -4.22 -4.22 -0.50
C LEU A 51 -4.47 -3.82 -1.95
N ASN A 52 -4.78 -4.77 -2.84
CA ASN A 52 -5.14 -4.51 -4.22
C ASN A 52 -6.31 -3.52 -4.31
N GLN A 53 -7.40 -3.78 -3.58
CA GLN A 53 -8.58 -2.91 -3.56
C GLN A 53 -8.27 -1.50 -3.03
N VAL A 54 -7.42 -1.39 -2.01
CA VAL A 54 -6.98 -0.09 -1.47
C VAL A 54 -6.15 0.66 -2.51
N LEU A 55 -5.19 -0.01 -3.15
CA LEU A 55 -4.32 0.59 -4.16
C LEU A 55 -5.13 1.10 -5.35
N GLU A 56 -6.06 0.31 -5.90
CA GLU A 56 -6.93 0.75 -7.00
C GLU A 56 -7.69 2.03 -6.66
N LYS A 57 -8.23 2.12 -5.42
CA LYS A 57 -8.97 3.29 -4.96
C LYS A 57 -8.07 4.52 -4.76
N GLU A 58 -6.93 4.34 -4.10
CA GLU A 58 -6.02 5.44 -3.75
C GLU A 58 -5.24 5.96 -4.96
N ILE A 59 -4.84 5.09 -5.89
CA ILE A 59 -4.22 5.48 -7.18
C ILE A 59 -5.21 6.33 -7.96
N LYS A 60 -6.44 5.84 -8.15
CA LYS A 60 -7.48 6.60 -8.84
C LYS A 60 -7.75 7.94 -8.17
N TYR A 61 -7.78 7.99 -6.84
CA TYR A 61 -7.94 9.24 -6.10
C TYR A 61 -6.78 10.21 -6.38
N ALA A 62 -5.53 9.75 -6.28
CA ALA A 62 -4.33 10.55 -6.56
C ALA A 62 -4.30 11.07 -8.00
N GLU A 63 -4.70 10.26 -8.98
CA GLU A 63 -4.82 10.68 -10.39
C GLU A 63 -5.83 11.83 -10.55
N ASN A 64 -6.99 11.74 -9.89
CA ASN A 64 -8.01 12.79 -9.94
C ASN A 64 -7.54 14.08 -9.25
N GLU A 65 -6.71 13.98 -8.21
CA GLU A 65 -6.08 15.13 -7.54
C GLU A 65 -4.84 15.65 -8.28
N GLN A 66 -4.45 15.05 -9.41
CA GLN A 66 -3.23 15.37 -10.15
C GLN A 66 -1.96 15.21 -9.30
N ASP A 67 -1.98 14.31 -8.30
CA ASP A 67 -0.81 13.93 -7.52
C ASP A 67 -0.04 12.82 -8.25
N GLU A 68 0.73 13.23 -9.26
CA GLU A 68 1.53 12.34 -10.10
C GLU A 68 2.52 11.50 -9.28
N LYS A 69 3.07 12.09 -8.22
CA LYS A 69 4.07 11.41 -7.39
C LYS A 69 3.41 10.29 -6.59
N ARG A 70 2.31 10.57 -5.90
CA ARG A 70 1.58 9.53 -5.16
C ARG A 70 1.04 8.45 -6.10
N THR A 71 0.56 8.83 -7.28
CA THR A 71 0.14 7.90 -8.33
C THR A 71 1.28 6.95 -8.71
N MET A 72 2.47 7.48 -8.99
CA MET A 72 3.63 6.67 -9.37
C MET A 72 4.04 5.71 -8.25
N GLU A 73 4.21 6.20 -7.03
CA GLU A 73 4.72 5.39 -5.91
C GLU A 73 3.71 4.28 -5.55
N LEU A 74 2.40 4.57 -5.53
CA LEU A 74 1.39 3.54 -5.28
C LEU A 74 1.30 2.50 -6.41
N ASN A 75 1.52 2.91 -7.66
CA ASN A 75 1.58 1.98 -8.80
C ASN A 75 2.76 1.00 -8.68
N GLU A 76 3.93 1.42 -8.18
CA GLU A 76 5.06 0.51 -7.99
C GLU A 76 4.72 -0.65 -7.03
N VAL A 77 3.94 -0.39 -5.98
CA VAL A 77 3.46 -1.46 -5.08
C VAL A 77 2.42 -2.33 -5.77
N TYR A 78 1.51 -1.71 -6.52
CA TYR A 78 0.44 -2.40 -7.23
C TYR A 78 0.99 -3.39 -8.26
N GLU A 79 2.01 -2.98 -9.02
CA GLU A 79 2.67 -3.85 -10.00
C GLU A 79 3.36 -5.06 -9.38
N LEU A 80 3.72 -5.01 -8.08
CA LEU A 80 4.33 -6.15 -7.39
C LEU A 80 3.29 -7.17 -6.89
N LEU A 81 1.99 -6.85 -6.94
CA LEU A 81 0.93 -7.79 -6.57
C LEU A 81 0.61 -8.79 -7.70
N PHE A 82 1.12 -8.59 -8.91
CA PHE A 82 0.84 -9.38 -10.12
C PHE A 82 2.11 -9.74 -10.92
#